data_AF-A0A956WL31-F1
#
_entry.id   AF-A0A956WL31-F1
#
_cell.length_a   1.000
_cell.length_b   1.000
_cell.length_c   1.000
_cell.angle_alpha   90.00
_cell.angle_beta   90.00
_cell.angle_gamma   90.00
#
_symmetry.space_group_name_H-M   'P 1'
#
loop_
_entity.id
_entity.type
_entity.pdbx_description
1 polymer ?
#
loop_
_entity_poly.entity_id
_entity_poly.type
_entity_poly.pdbx_seq_one_letter_code
_entity_poly.pdbx_strand_id
1 'polypeptide(L)' 'IDITTPDIASAGLRVVRVIAPGTVGNAPAAFPFLGRDRVRRIPVELGWRETALDEDELNYFPLPHA' A
#
# COMPACT_ATOMS: atom_id res chain seq x y z
N ILE A 1 4.15 -15.79 -2.18
CA ILE A 1 3.33 -16.96 -1.76
C ILE A 1 2.59 -17.44 -2.99
N ASP A 2 2.83 -18.68 -3.43
CA ASP A 2 2.03 -19.30 -4.49
C ASP A 2 0.66 -19.66 -3.92
N ILE A 3 -0.41 -19.18 -4.56
CA ILE A 3 -1.80 -19.47 -4.19
C ILE A 3 -2.57 -20.03 -5.39
N THR A 4 -1.85 -20.56 -6.39
CA THR A 4 -2.44 -21.15 -7.59
C THR A 4 -3.23 -22.41 -7.21
N THR A 5 -4.54 -22.41 -7.50
CA THR A 5 -5.39 -23.60 -7.33
C THR A 5 -5.29 -24.52 -8.56
N PRO A 6 -5.57 -25.85 -8.42
CA PRO A 6 -5.42 -26.79 -9.53
C PRO A 6 -6.25 -26.45 -10.78
N ASP A 7 -7.47 -25.94 -10.61
CA ASP A 7 -8.34 -25.50 -11.70
C ASP A 7 -7.72 -24.32 -12.47
N ILE A 8 -7.20 -23.32 -11.77
CA ILE A 8 -6.49 -22.18 -12.37
C ILE A 8 -5.19 -22.62 -13.06
N ALA A 9 -4.46 -23.56 -12.46
CA ALA A 9 -3.26 -24.13 -13.08
C ALA A 9 -3.58 -24.87 -14.39
N SER A 10 -4.73 -25.56 -14.47
CA SER A 10 -5.17 -26.27 -15.68
C SER A 10 -5.46 -25.32 -16.86
N ALA A 11 -5.78 -24.05 -16.56
CA ALA A 11 -5.92 -22.98 -17.55
C ALA A 11 -4.56 -22.36 -17.97
N GLY A 12 -3.42 -22.87 -17.49
CA GLY A 12 -2.09 -22.32 -17.80
C GLY A 12 -1.73 -21.04 -17.04
N LEU A 13 -2.50 -20.67 -16.00
CA LEU A 13 -2.31 -19.46 -15.22
C LEU A 13 -1.54 -19.72 -13.92
N ARG A 14 -0.97 -18.64 -13.36
CA ARG A 14 -0.29 -18.63 -12.06
C ARG A 14 -0.79 -17.48 -11.22
N VAL A 15 -1.03 -17.73 -9.93
CA VAL A 15 -1.51 -16.73 -8.99
C VAL A 15 -0.55 -16.66 -7.81
N VAL A 16 -0.05 -15.45 -7.56
CA VAL A 16 0.88 -15.20 -6.45
C VAL A 16 0.37 -14.08 -5.56
N ARG A 17 0.52 -14.26 -4.25
CA ARG A 17 0.43 -13.18 -3.26
C ARG A 17 1.84 -12.74 -2.89
N VAL A 18 2.18 -11.51 -3.20
CA VAL A 18 3.42 -10.87 -2.75
C VAL A 18 3.17 -10.21 -1.40
N ILE A 19 4.09 -10.40 -0.46
CA ILE A 19 4.14 -9.64 0.79
C ILE A 19 5.43 -8.83 0.72
N ALA A 20 5.29 -7.50 0.73
CA ALA A 20 6.41 -6.57 0.73
C ALA A 20 6.40 -5.79 2.06
N PRO A 21 7.07 -6.29 3.12
CA PRO A 21 7.11 -5.60 4.40
C PRO A 21 7.68 -4.18 4.23
N GLY A 22 7.07 -3.23 4.92
CA GLY A 22 7.48 -1.83 4.85
C GLY A 22 7.01 -1.09 3.61
N THR A 23 6.12 -1.63 2.77
CA THR A 23 5.32 -0.84 1.82
C THR A 23 3.99 -0.41 2.44
N VAL A 24 3.33 0.57 1.84
CA VAL A 24 1.96 0.95 2.21
C VAL A 24 0.98 0.10 1.40
N GLY A 25 0.01 -0.52 2.07
CA GLY A 25 -1.00 -1.34 1.40
C GLY A 25 -1.96 -0.50 0.58
N ASN A 26 -2.44 -1.05 -0.54
CA ASN A 26 -3.55 -0.48 -1.29
C ASN A 26 -4.86 -0.88 -0.61
N ALA A 27 -5.34 -0.03 0.29
CA ALA A 27 -6.57 -0.27 1.05
C ALA A 27 -7.82 0.08 0.22
N PRO A 28 -9.00 -0.47 0.56
CA PRO A 28 -10.25 0.06 0.04
C PRO A 28 -10.33 1.57 0.30
N ALA A 29 -10.87 2.33 -0.65
CA ALA A 29 -10.87 3.80 -0.61
C ALA A 29 -11.48 4.40 0.69
N ALA A 30 -12.32 3.64 1.40
CA ALA A 30 -12.93 4.03 2.67
C ALA A 30 -11.99 3.94 3.90
N PHE A 31 -10.83 3.28 3.82
CA PHE A 31 -9.95 3.07 4.97
C PHE A 31 -8.50 3.49 4.64
N PRO A 32 -7.97 4.57 5.23
CA PRO A 32 -6.61 5.00 4.96
C PRO A 32 -5.61 4.09 5.68
N PHE A 33 -4.74 3.42 4.92
CA PHE A 33 -3.60 2.71 5.49
C PHE A 33 -2.42 3.67 5.55
N LEU A 34 -2.10 4.18 6.74
CA LEU A 34 -1.03 5.18 6.92
C LEU A 34 0.38 4.57 6.98
N GLY A 35 0.49 3.25 6.78
CA GLY A 35 1.78 2.58 6.56
C GLY A 35 2.71 2.57 7.77
N ARG A 36 2.17 2.64 9.00
CA ARG A 36 2.93 2.64 10.26
C ARG A 36 4.05 3.69 10.21
N ASP A 37 3.66 4.95 10.03
CA ASP A 37 4.51 6.15 9.90
C ASP A 37 5.27 6.29 8.57
N ARG A 38 5.29 5.28 7.69
CA ARG A 38 5.98 5.38 6.39
C ARG A 38 5.53 6.58 5.56
N VAL A 39 4.22 6.85 5.52
CA VAL A 39 3.64 7.94 4.72
C VAL A 39 4.16 9.31 5.19
N ARG A 40 4.44 9.46 6.49
CA ARG A 40 4.98 10.71 7.08
C ARG A 40 6.49 10.81 6.93
N ARG A 41 7.21 9.71 7.10
CA ARG A 41 8.69 9.65 7.09
C ARG A 41 9.32 9.75 5.70
N ILE A 42 8.80 9.02 4.71
CA ILE A 42 9.42 8.93 3.37
C ILE A 42 9.55 10.28 2.66
N PRO A 43 8.55 11.19 2.68
CA PRO A 43 8.69 12.51 2.07
C PRO A 43 9.85 13.34 2.62
N VAL A 44 10.18 13.18 3.92
CA VAL A 44 11.33 13.87 4.54
C VAL A 44 12.65 13.24 4.08
N GLU A 45 12.74 11.91 4.09
CA GLU A 45 13.94 11.19 3.61
C GLU A 45 14.26 11.47 2.14
N LEU A 46 13.23 11.70 1.32
CA LEU A 46 13.36 12.06 -0.08
C LEU A 46 13.57 13.55 -0.33
N GLY A 47 13.55 14.39 0.71
CA GLY A 47 13.71 15.84 0.60
C GLY A 47 12.52 16.58 -0.02
N TRP A 48 11.34 15.96 -0.08
CA TRP A 48 10.10 16.61 -0.54
C TRP A 48 9.51 17.54 0.53
N ARG A 49 9.88 17.32 1.79
CA ARG A 49 9.52 18.17 2.93
C ARG A 49 10.70 18.30 3.88
N GLU A 50 10.80 19.44 4.55
CA GLU A 50 11.77 19.64 5.63
C GLU A 50 11.37 18.88 6.90
N THR A 51 10.07 18.80 7.18
CA THR A 51 9.51 18.10 8.35
C THR A 51 8.30 17.23 7.97
N ALA A 52 8.10 16.18 8.76
CA ALA A 52 6.93 15.31 8.63
C ALA A 52 5.66 16.10 8.99
N LEU A 53 4.56 15.81 8.29
CA LEU A 53 3.22 16.31 8.68
C LEU A 53 2.77 15.66 9.98
N ASP A 54 1.84 16.31 10.69
CA ASP A 54 1.07 15.63 11.73
C ASP A 54 0.08 14.64 11.12
N GLU A 55 -0.34 13.65 11.91
CA GLU A 55 -1.17 12.56 11.38
C GLU A 55 -2.54 13.04 10.92
N ASP A 56 -3.13 14.00 11.64
CA ASP A 56 -4.41 14.64 11.35
C ASP A 56 -4.37 15.56 10.11
N GLU A 57 -3.19 15.99 9.68
CA GLU A 57 -2.97 16.75 8.45
C GLU A 57 -2.87 15.88 7.20
N LEU A 58 -2.82 14.55 7.35
CA LEU A 58 -2.79 13.64 6.22
C LEU A 58 -4.10 13.68 5.43
N ASN A 59 -4.04 13.31 4.14
CA ASN A 59 -5.24 13.26 3.32
C ASN A 59 -6.14 12.08 3.74
N TYR A 60 -7.22 12.38 4.44
CA TYR A 60 -8.30 11.43 4.78
C TYR A 60 -9.42 11.40 3.75
N PHE A 61 -9.39 12.26 2.74
CA PHE A 61 -10.33 12.17 1.64
C PHE A 61 -10.05 10.87 0.85
N PRO A 62 -11.08 10.06 0.55
CA PRO A 62 -10.92 8.81 -0.18
C PRO A 62 -10.10 9.01 -1.46
N LEU A 63 -9.04 8.21 -1.61
CA LEU A 63 -8.25 8.24 -2.83
C LEU A 63 -9.09 7.72 -4.00
N PRO A 64 -9.00 8.34 -5.19
CA PRO A 64 -9.70 7.85 -6.36
C PRO A 64 -9.26 6.42 -6.69
N HIS A 65 -10.18 5.62 -7.22
CA HIS A 65 -9.84 4.30 -7.75
C HIS A 65 -8.93 4.48 -8.97
N ALA A 66 -7.80 3.78 -8.97
CA ALA A 66 -6.91 3.62 -10.12
C ALA A 66 -7.29 2.36 -10.91
#